data_AF-A0A964VET2-F1
#
_entry.id   AF-A0A964VET2-F1
#
_cell.length_a   1.000
_cell.length_b   1.000
_cell.length_c   1.000
_cell.angle_alpha   90.00
_cell.angle_beta   90.00
_cell.angle_gamma   90.00
#
_symmetry.space_group_name_H-M   'P 1'
#
loop_
_entity.id
_entity.type
_entity.pdbx_description
1 polymer ?
#
loop_
_entity_poly.entity_id
_entity_poly.type
_entity_poly.pdbx_seq_one_letter_code
_entity_poly.pdbx_strand_id
1 'polypeptide(L)'
;MVLVAALAVAPFYMMRSLSMDALVGVGALVQAIEAATQDLIFLAVGVYFLLTLEVRVKRRAALGELHRLRSVVHVVDMHQLTKDPEHLLSPGMRTPSSPERELSRFELARYLDYCSELLAITTKLAALHLQYLRDPVVLDAVSDVEVLAANLSNKIWQKIVILDTALRTGEGSR
;
A
#
# COMPACT_ATOMS: atom_id res chain seq x y z
N MET A 1 -33.60 31.25 -49.68
CA MET A 1 -32.26 31.66 -50.16
C MET A 1 -31.90 33.10 -49.81
N VAL A 2 -32.83 34.06 -49.84
CA VAL A 2 -32.57 35.48 -49.46
C VAL A 2 -32.14 35.66 -48.00
N LEU A 3 -32.72 34.90 -47.06
CA LEU A 3 -32.39 34.98 -45.63
C LEU A 3 -31.01 34.40 -45.28
N VAL A 4 -30.58 33.38 -46.02
CA VAL A 4 -29.23 32.78 -45.93
C VAL A 4 -28.18 33.71 -46.54
N ALA A 5 -28.51 34.37 -47.66
CA ALA A 5 -27.67 35.41 -48.23
C ALA A 5 -27.54 36.61 -47.29
N ALA A 6 -28.62 37.04 -46.63
CA ALA A 6 -28.58 38.14 -45.67
C ALA A 6 -27.71 37.84 -44.43
N LEU A 7 -27.75 36.60 -43.91
CA LEU A 7 -26.91 36.16 -42.78
C LEU A 7 -25.41 36.07 -43.13
N ALA A 8 -25.06 35.88 -44.39
CA ALA A 8 -23.67 35.89 -44.86
C ALA A 8 -23.18 37.29 -45.25
N VAL A 9 -24.08 38.13 -45.77
CA VAL A 9 -23.77 39.49 -46.27
C VAL A 9 -23.72 40.51 -45.13
N ALA A 10 -24.57 40.39 -44.10
CA ALA A 10 -24.56 41.27 -42.94
C ALA A 10 -23.21 41.29 -42.18
N PRO A 11 -22.58 40.14 -41.82
CA PRO A 11 -21.25 40.16 -41.20
C PRO A 11 -20.18 40.66 -42.17
N PHE A 12 -20.33 40.45 -43.48
CA PHE A 12 -19.38 40.95 -44.50
C PHE A 12 -19.41 42.48 -44.64
N TYR A 13 -20.60 43.11 -44.65
CA TYR A 13 -20.72 44.57 -44.66
C TYR A 13 -20.33 45.18 -43.32
N MET A 14 -20.68 44.54 -42.20
CA MET A 14 -20.28 44.99 -40.87
C MET A 14 -18.76 44.93 -40.70
N MET A 15 -18.11 43.87 -41.21
CA MET A 15 -16.65 43.73 -41.27
C MET A 15 -15.98 44.76 -42.20
N ARG A 16 -16.68 45.23 -43.25
CA ARG A 16 -16.18 46.27 -44.16
C ARG A 16 -16.35 47.69 -43.60
N SER A 17 -17.27 47.91 -42.65
CA SER A 17 -17.48 49.18 -41.94
C SER A 17 -16.67 49.30 -40.63
N LEU A 18 -16.12 48.19 -40.14
CA LEU A 18 -15.17 48.18 -39.03
C LEU A 18 -13.82 48.70 -39.54
N SER A 19 -13.29 49.77 -38.93
CA SER A 19 -11.91 50.16 -39.17
C SER A 19 -10.98 48.99 -38.79
N MET A 20 -9.93 48.77 -39.58
CA MET A 20 -8.94 47.72 -39.30
C MET A 20 -8.39 47.82 -37.87
N ASP A 21 -8.30 49.04 -37.34
CA ASP A 21 -7.87 49.32 -35.97
C ASP A 21 -8.79 48.74 -34.88
N ALA A 22 -10.12 48.74 -35.10
CA ALA A 22 -11.08 48.17 -34.15
C ALA A 22 -11.00 46.63 -34.13
N LEU A 23 -10.84 46.00 -35.29
CA LEU A 23 -10.63 44.55 -35.41
C LEU A 23 -9.31 44.11 -34.78
N VAL A 24 -8.23 44.88 -34.95
CA VAL A 24 -6.93 44.64 -34.31
C VAL A 24 -7.02 44.80 -32.79
N GLY A 25 -7.74 45.81 -32.29
CA GLY A 25 -7.94 46.02 -30.86
C GLY A 25 -8.70 44.88 -30.16
N VAL A 26 -9.77 44.37 -30.77
CA VAL A 26 -10.52 43.21 -30.25
C VAL A 26 -9.68 41.94 -30.32
N GLY A 27 -8.94 41.74 -31.42
CA GLY A 27 -8.02 40.60 -31.56
C GLY A 27 -6.93 40.59 -30.48
N ALA A 28 -6.32 41.74 -30.20
CA ALA A 28 -5.31 41.90 -29.14
C ALA A 28 -5.89 41.61 -27.75
N LEU A 29 -7.12 42.04 -27.47
CA LEU A 29 -7.79 41.76 -26.19
C LEU A 29 -8.09 40.26 -26.03
N VAL A 30 -8.61 39.60 -27.08
CA VAL A 30 -8.87 38.16 -27.06
C VAL A 30 -7.57 37.39 -26.85
N GLN A 31 -6.51 37.74 -27.56
CA GLN A 31 -5.21 37.10 -27.42
C GLN A 31 -4.59 37.33 -26.03
N ALA A 32 -4.76 38.52 -25.45
CA ALA A 32 -4.31 38.81 -24.09
C ALA A 32 -5.09 38.01 -23.04
N ILE A 33 -6.41 37.86 -23.21
CA ILE A 33 -7.26 37.04 -22.34
C ILE A 33 -6.88 35.56 -22.47
N GLU A 34 -6.65 35.08 -23.69
CA GLU A 34 -6.23 33.70 -23.96
C GLU A 34 -4.89 33.40 -23.28
N ALA A 35 -3.88 34.26 -23.46
CA ALA A 35 -2.58 34.13 -22.80
C ALA A 35 -2.72 34.15 -21.27
N ALA A 36 -3.46 35.12 -20.72
CA ALA A 36 -3.67 35.22 -19.27
C ALA A 36 -4.40 34.00 -18.70
N THR A 37 -5.38 33.46 -19.43
CA THR A 37 -6.12 32.26 -19.02
C THR A 37 -5.21 31.03 -19.01
N GLN A 38 -4.37 30.87 -20.04
CA GLN A 38 -3.45 29.74 -20.12
C GLN A 38 -2.40 29.79 -19.01
N ASP A 39 -1.81 30.96 -18.75
CA ASP A 39 -0.84 31.15 -17.66
C ASP A 39 -1.49 30.87 -16.29
N LEU A 40 -2.73 31.34 -16.08
CA LEU A 40 -3.48 31.09 -14.86
C LEU A 40 -3.73 29.59 -14.63
N ILE A 41 -4.12 28.85 -15.69
CA ILE A 41 -4.33 27.41 -15.62
C ILE A 41 -3.04 26.69 -15.27
N PHE A 42 -1.93 27.00 -15.94
CA PHE A 42 -0.64 26.36 -15.66
C PHE A 42 -0.15 26.67 -14.25
N LEU A 43 -0.34 27.91 -13.78
CA LEU A 43 -0.01 28.30 -12.42
C LEU A 43 -0.85 27.51 -11.42
N ALA A 44 -2.16 27.38 -11.63
CA ALA A 44 -3.05 26.61 -10.76
C ALA A 44 -2.66 25.12 -10.70
N VAL A 45 -2.36 24.51 -11.86
CA VAL A 45 -1.89 23.12 -11.94
C VAL A 45 -0.53 22.96 -11.25
N GLY A 46 0.39 23.89 -11.46
CA GLY A 46 1.71 23.88 -10.84
C GLY A 46 1.63 23.98 -9.31
N VAL A 47 0.80 24.89 -8.79
CA VAL A 47 0.56 25.01 -7.34
C VAL A 47 -0.08 23.74 -6.79
N TYR A 48 -1.13 23.21 -7.43
CA TYR A 48 -1.76 21.96 -7.02
C TYR A 48 -0.77 20.77 -7.04
N PHE A 49 0.09 20.70 -8.06
CA PHE A 49 1.14 19.69 -8.13
C PHE A 49 2.11 19.80 -6.96
N LEU A 50 2.61 21.00 -6.64
CA LEU A 50 3.53 21.22 -5.53
C LEU A 50 2.89 20.88 -4.17
N LEU A 51 1.63 21.27 -3.95
CA LEU A 51 0.89 20.96 -2.72
C LEU A 51 0.67 19.45 -2.53
N THR A 52 0.60 18.67 -3.61
CA THR A 52 0.41 17.20 -3.53
C THR A 52 1.70 16.40 -3.65
N LEU A 53 2.81 17.00 -4.08
CA LEU A 53 4.07 16.32 -4.34
C LEU A 53 4.63 15.66 -3.07
N GLU A 54 4.59 16.39 -1.95
CA GLU A 54 5.07 15.91 -0.66
C GLU A 54 4.35 14.60 -0.24
N VAL A 55 3.02 14.59 -0.33
CA VAL A 55 2.21 13.42 0.03
C VAL A 55 2.55 12.24 -0.90
N ARG A 56 2.68 12.47 -2.20
CA ARG A 56 3.03 11.42 -3.17
C ARG A 56 4.40 10.80 -2.89
N VAL A 57 5.40 11.63 -2.59
CA VAL A 57 6.76 11.17 -2.26
C VAL A 57 6.76 10.39 -0.94
N LYS A 58 6.14 10.94 0.12
CA LYS A 58 6.03 10.26 1.42
C LYS A 58 5.27 8.94 1.33
N ARG A 59 4.15 8.90 0.60
CA ARG A 59 3.39 7.67 0.33
C ARG A 59 4.26 6.61 -0.33
N ARG A 60 5.00 6.97 -1.39
CA ARG A 60 5.87 6.02 -2.10
C ARG A 60 6.95 5.43 -1.17
N ALA A 61 7.57 6.27 -0.35
CA ALA A 61 8.56 5.82 0.62
C ALA A 61 7.93 4.87 1.67
N ALA A 62 6.80 5.26 2.27
CA ALA A 62 6.09 4.46 3.25
C ALA A 62 5.66 3.09 2.70
N LEU A 63 5.07 3.04 1.50
CA LEU A 63 4.68 1.78 0.87
C LEU A 63 5.88 0.87 0.59
N GLY A 64 7.05 1.43 0.26
CA GLY A 64 8.28 0.66 0.12
C GLY A 64 8.75 0.02 1.44
N GLU A 65 8.68 0.75 2.55
CA GLU A 65 9.00 0.18 3.88
C GLU A 65 7.98 -0.88 4.31
N LEU A 66 6.68 -0.62 4.12
CA LEU A 66 5.62 -1.59 4.42
C LEU A 66 5.75 -2.86 3.59
N HIS A 67 6.17 -2.76 2.33
CA HIS A 67 6.46 -3.94 1.51
C HIS A 67 7.59 -4.79 2.12
N ARG A 68 8.67 -4.15 2.58
CA ARG A 68 9.78 -4.86 3.26
C ARG A 68 9.34 -5.48 4.58
N LEU A 69 8.52 -4.79 5.37
CA LEU A 69 7.94 -5.36 6.59
C LEU A 69 7.07 -6.60 6.29
N ARG A 70 6.24 -6.54 5.24
CA ARG A 70 5.49 -7.71 4.76
C ARG A 70 6.43 -8.86 4.37
N SER A 71 7.54 -8.58 3.70
CA SER A 71 8.56 -9.61 3.41
C SER A 71 9.15 -10.23 4.67
N VAL A 72 9.42 -9.44 5.72
CA VAL A 72 9.89 -9.97 7.02
C VAL A 72 8.86 -10.94 7.61
N VAL A 73 7.57 -10.58 7.60
CA VAL A 73 6.48 -11.46 8.05
C VAL A 73 6.50 -12.80 7.30
N HIS A 74 6.68 -12.78 5.97
CA HIS A 74 6.79 -14.00 5.18
C HIS A 74 8.08 -14.79 5.44
N VAL A 75 9.21 -14.13 5.71
CA VAL A 75 10.46 -14.82 6.08
C VAL A 75 10.30 -15.56 7.40
N VAL A 76 9.61 -14.97 8.39
CA VAL A 76 9.28 -15.66 9.64
C VAL A 76 8.47 -16.93 9.36
N ASP A 77 7.42 -16.83 8.54
CA ASP A 77 6.60 -17.99 8.15
C ASP A 77 7.42 -19.07 7.41
N MET A 78 8.28 -18.68 6.46
CA MET A 78 9.15 -19.62 5.73
C MET A 78 10.08 -20.40 6.66
N HIS A 79 10.63 -19.75 7.69
CA HIS A 79 11.48 -20.44 8.66
C HIS A 79 10.71 -21.39 9.58
N GLN A 80 9.37 -21.29 9.65
CA GLN A 80 8.52 -22.17 10.44
C GLN A 80 8.09 -23.46 9.75
N LEU A 81 8.44 -23.67 8.48
CA LEU A 81 8.01 -24.85 7.70
C LEU A 81 8.33 -26.19 8.37
N THR A 82 9.49 -26.31 9.03
CA THR A 82 9.89 -27.55 9.71
C THR A 82 9.49 -27.61 11.19
N LYS A 83 8.83 -26.56 11.70
CA LYS A 83 8.54 -26.33 13.12
C LYS A 83 7.08 -26.68 13.38
N ASP A 84 6.77 -27.95 13.18
CA ASP A 84 5.42 -28.50 13.34
C ASP A 84 5.40 -29.52 14.50
N PRO A 85 4.47 -29.40 15.47
CA PRO A 85 4.39 -30.29 16.63
C PRO A 85 3.76 -31.67 16.36
N GLU A 86 3.16 -31.92 15.19
CA GLU A 86 2.41 -33.14 14.86
C GLU A 86 3.25 -34.42 15.03
N HIS A 87 4.56 -34.33 14.76
CA HIS A 87 5.47 -35.45 14.95
C HIS A 87 5.59 -35.94 16.38
N LEU A 88 5.23 -35.09 17.35
CA LEU A 88 5.22 -35.44 18.76
C LEU A 88 3.99 -36.28 19.12
N LEU A 89 2.94 -36.21 18.30
CA LEU A 89 1.73 -37.02 18.40
C LEU A 89 1.87 -38.33 17.61
N SER A 90 2.61 -38.31 16.49
CA SER A 90 2.84 -39.49 15.62
C SER A 90 4.33 -39.74 15.33
N PRO A 91 5.11 -40.29 16.27
CA PRO A 91 6.56 -40.46 16.13
C PRO A 91 7.00 -41.37 14.97
N GLY A 92 6.12 -42.24 14.47
CA GLY A 92 6.45 -43.30 13.51
C GLY A 92 6.36 -42.92 12.03
N MET A 93 5.94 -41.70 11.67
CA MET A 93 5.60 -41.35 10.28
C MET A 93 6.76 -40.73 9.47
N ARG A 94 8.02 -40.98 9.85
CA ARG A 94 9.20 -40.41 9.18
C ARG A 94 9.54 -41.19 7.91
N THR A 95 9.92 -40.46 6.86
CA THR A 95 10.51 -41.00 5.63
C THR A 95 11.99 -40.63 5.55
N PRO A 96 12.80 -41.28 4.68
CA PRO A 96 14.20 -40.90 4.45
C PRO A 96 14.39 -39.43 4.01
N SER A 97 13.37 -38.80 3.44
CA SER A 97 13.39 -37.39 3.01
C SER A 97 12.85 -36.42 4.06
N SER A 98 12.44 -36.90 5.24
CA SER A 98 11.94 -36.03 6.30
C SER A 98 13.07 -35.16 6.88
N PRO A 99 12.86 -33.83 7.05
CA PRO A 99 13.85 -32.94 7.65
C PRO A 99 14.33 -33.41 9.03
N GLU A 100 15.56 -33.05 9.37
CA GLU A 100 16.09 -33.23 10.72
C GLU A 100 15.37 -32.30 11.71
N ARG A 101 15.11 -32.82 12.92
CA ARG A 101 14.42 -32.12 13.99
C ARG A 101 15.35 -32.02 15.19
N GLU A 102 16.05 -30.90 15.28
CA GLU A 102 17.10 -30.67 16.27
C GLU A 102 16.58 -30.04 17.56
N LEU A 103 15.43 -29.35 17.50
CA LEU A 103 14.87 -28.64 18.66
C LEU A 103 14.14 -29.62 19.58
N SER A 104 14.46 -29.56 20.87
CA SER A 104 13.62 -30.14 21.90
C SER A 104 12.25 -29.48 21.95
N ARG A 105 11.30 -30.11 22.64
CA ARG A 105 9.95 -29.55 22.84
C ARG A 105 10.01 -28.15 23.46
N PHE A 106 10.80 -27.97 24.51
CA PHE A 106 10.95 -26.67 25.18
C PHE A 106 11.54 -25.61 24.24
N GLU A 107 12.60 -25.95 23.50
CA GLU A 107 13.22 -25.03 22.54
C GLU A 107 12.27 -24.67 21.40
N LEU A 108 11.47 -25.63 20.93
CA LEU A 108 10.44 -25.39 19.91
C LEU A 108 9.37 -24.41 20.41
N ALA A 109 8.89 -24.57 21.66
CA ALA A 109 7.94 -23.63 22.26
C ALA A 109 8.53 -22.22 22.30
N ARG A 110 9.76 -22.07 22.82
CA ARG A 110 10.45 -20.77 22.90
C ARG A 110 10.72 -20.16 21.52
N TYR A 111 11.09 -20.97 20.54
CA TYR A 111 11.26 -20.53 19.16
C TYR A 111 9.96 -19.93 18.60
N LEU A 112 8.84 -20.63 18.81
CA LEU A 112 7.52 -20.19 18.36
C LEU A 112 7.07 -18.90 19.08
N ASP A 113 7.33 -18.77 20.38
CA ASP A 113 7.11 -17.51 21.11
C ASP A 113 7.91 -16.35 20.49
N TYR A 114 9.21 -16.54 20.22
CA TYR A 114 10.05 -15.52 19.60
C TYR A 114 9.55 -15.13 18.21
N CYS A 115 9.05 -16.08 17.41
CA CYS A 115 8.43 -15.73 16.15
C CYS A 115 7.19 -14.83 16.35
N SER A 116 6.37 -15.09 17.35
CA SER A 116 5.22 -14.24 17.67
C SER A 116 5.65 -12.84 18.13
N GLU A 117 6.71 -12.74 18.93
CA GLU A 117 7.31 -11.45 19.33
C GLU A 117 7.85 -10.68 18.12
N LEU A 118 8.54 -11.35 17.19
CA LEU A 118 9.02 -10.74 15.94
C LEU A 118 7.85 -10.19 15.11
N LEU A 119 6.79 -10.98 14.92
CA LEU A 119 5.57 -10.53 14.23
C LEU A 119 4.93 -9.31 14.93
N ALA A 120 4.88 -9.32 16.26
CA ALA A 120 4.35 -8.23 17.06
C ALA A 120 5.21 -6.95 16.98
N ILE A 121 6.53 -7.07 16.77
CA ILE A 121 7.42 -5.93 16.51
C ILE A 121 7.22 -5.42 15.09
N THR A 122 7.15 -6.31 14.09
CA THR A 122 6.95 -5.95 12.69
C THR A 122 5.65 -5.16 12.46
N THR A 123 4.56 -5.56 13.12
CA THR A 123 3.28 -4.84 13.07
C THR A 123 3.34 -3.46 13.72
N LYS A 124 4.00 -3.32 14.87
CA LYS A 124 4.23 -2.02 15.49
C LYS A 124 5.06 -1.09 14.61
N LEU A 125 6.09 -1.62 13.95
CA LEU A 125 6.87 -0.85 12.96
C LEU A 125 5.99 -0.40 11.78
N ALA A 126 5.08 -1.26 11.30
CA ALA A 126 4.14 -0.88 10.25
C ALA A 126 3.22 0.27 10.70
N ALA A 127 2.65 0.16 11.91
CA ALA A 127 1.76 1.17 12.48
C ALA A 127 2.42 2.55 12.65
N LEU A 128 3.73 2.61 12.91
CA LEU A 128 4.46 3.89 13.02
C LEU A 128 4.39 4.72 11.74
N HIS A 129 4.21 4.12 10.56
CA HIS A 129 4.05 4.85 9.31
C HIS A 129 2.76 5.71 9.27
N LEU A 130 1.78 5.44 10.12
CA LEU A 130 0.53 6.21 10.21
C LEU A 130 0.61 7.36 11.21
N GLN A 131 1.67 7.46 12.01
CA GLN A 131 1.76 8.46 13.07
C GLN A 131 1.70 9.90 12.53
N TYR A 132 2.36 10.15 11.40
CA TYR A 132 2.49 11.49 10.81
C TYR A 132 2.04 11.58 9.35
N LEU A 133 1.53 10.49 8.78
CA LEU A 133 1.06 10.43 7.40
C LEU A 133 -0.39 9.93 7.36
N ARG A 134 -1.33 10.87 7.24
CA ARG A 134 -2.77 10.57 7.10
C ARG A 134 -3.09 10.27 5.65
N ASP A 135 -2.74 9.08 5.21
CA ASP A 135 -2.94 8.62 3.84
C ASP A 135 -3.73 7.31 3.81
N PRO A 136 -4.91 7.25 3.17
CA PRO A 136 -5.75 6.06 3.18
C PRO A 136 -5.09 4.85 2.50
N VAL A 137 -4.18 5.07 1.53
CA VAL A 137 -3.46 3.98 0.86
C VAL A 137 -2.41 3.38 1.78
N VAL A 138 -1.76 4.20 2.60
CA VAL A 138 -0.78 3.73 3.60
C VAL A 138 -1.51 3.00 4.74
N LEU A 139 -2.67 3.50 5.16
CA LEU A 139 -3.52 2.84 6.17
C LEU A 139 -3.90 1.43 5.76
N ASP A 140 -4.37 1.26 4.52
CA ASP A 140 -4.73 -0.04 3.97
C ASP A 140 -3.52 -1.00 3.94
N ALA A 141 -2.37 -0.52 3.47
CA ALA A 141 -1.14 -1.32 3.43
C ALA A 141 -0.62 -1.71 4.83
N VAL A 142 -0.82 -0.88 5.86
CA VAL A 142 -0.52 -1.25 7.25
C VAL A 142 -1.47 -2.32 7.75
N SER A 143 -2.78 -2.15 7.51
CA SER A 143 -3.81 -3.12 7.87
C SER A 143 -3.51 -4.50 7.28
N ASP A 144 -3.07 -4.57 6.04
CA ASP A 144 -2.64 -5.85 5.42
C ASP A 144 -1.52 -6.55 6.20
N VAL A 145 -0.51 -5.80 6.64
CA VAL A 145 0.63 -6.35 7.41
C VAL A 145 0.15 -6.84 8.76
N GLU A 146 -0.72 -6.08 9.43
CA GLU A 146 -1.32 -6.44 10.71
C GLU A 146 -2.18 -7.70 10.61
N VAL A 147 -3.04 -7.79 9.59
CA VAL A 147 -3.89 -8.97 9.33
C VAL A 147 -3.03 -10.20 9.03
N LEU A 148 -2.01 -10.08 8.17
CA LEU A 148 -1.11 -11.18 7.86
C LEU A 148 -0.39 -11.69 9.10
N ALA A 149 0.18 -10.78 9.90
CA ALA A 149 0.89 -11.13 11.12
C ALA A 149 -0.03 -11.73 12.19
N ALA A 150 -1.25 -11.21 12.35
CA ALA A 150 -2.25 -11.77 13.26
C ALA A 150 -2.64 -13.20 12.87
N ASN A 151 -2.85 -13.45 11.57
CA ASN A 151 -3.14 -14.80 11.07
C ASN A 151 -1.99 -15.78 11.35
N LEU A 152 -0.73 -15.37 11.16
CA LEU A 152 0.42 -16.20 11.49
C LEU A 152 0.58 -16.40 13.00
N SER A 153 0.39 -15.37 13.80
CA SER A 153 0.43 -15.47 15.26
C SER A 153 -0.61 -16.47 15.79
N ASN A 154 -1.82 -16.47 15.23
CA ASN A 154 -2.84 -17.47 15.55
C ASN A 154 -2.41 -18.91 15.19
N LYS A 155 -1.79 -19.12 14.03
CA LYS A 155 -1.23 -20.43 13.65
C LYS A 155 -0.12 -20.87 14.61
N ILE A 156 0.75 -19.95 15.01
CA ILE A 156 1.82 -20.21 15.97
C ILE A 156 1.24 -20.62 17.33
N TRP A 157 0.23 -19.88 17.81
CA TRP A 157 -0.45 -20.19 19.06
C TRP A 157 -1.07 -21.59 19.03
N GLN A 158 -1.71 -21.99 17.93
CA GLN A 158 -2.22 -23.35 17.75
C GLN A 158 -1.13 -24.40 17.88
N LYS A 159 0.06 -24.17 17.28
CA LYS A 159 1.21 -25.08 17.41
C LYS A 159 1.67 -25.21 18.87
N ILE A 160 1.72 -24.10 19.61
CA ILE A 160 2.09 -24.10 21.03
C ILE A 160 1.07 -24.87 21.88
N VAL A 161 -0.24 -24.71 21.62
CA VAL A 161 -1.30 -25.45 22.32
C VAL A 161 -1.19 -26.96 22.09
N ILE A 162 -0.93 -27.38 20.85
CA ILE A 162 -0.72 -28.81 20.53
C ILE A 162 0.50 -29.36 21.29
N LEU A 163 1.58 -28.57 21.35
CA LEU A 163 2.80 -28.91 22.07
C LEU A 163 2.56 -29.07 23.58
N ASP A 164 1.80 -28.18 24.21
CA ASP A 164 1.42 -28.27 25.63
C ASP A 164 0.52 -29.48 25.90
N THR A 165 -0.44 -29.75 25.01
CA THR A 165 -1.32 -30.91 25.13
C THR A 165 -0.53 -32.21 25.09
N ALA A 166 0.46 -32.29 24.19
CA ALA A 166 1.33 -33.45 24.08
C ALA A 166 2.23 -33.66 25.32
N LEU A 167 2.58 -32.60 26.06
CA LEU A 167 3.29 -32.72 27.35
C LEU A 167 2.42 -33.41 28.40
N ARG A 168 1.17 -32.96 28.55
CA ARG A 168 0.23 -33.50 29.55
C ARG A 168 -0.05 -35.00 29.35
N THR A 169 -0.17 -35.45 28.10
CA THR A 169 -0.33 -36.88 27.78
C THR A 169 0.92 -37.72 28.06
N GLY A 170 2.11 -37.12 27.96
CA GLY A 170 3.38 -37.82 28.23
C GLY A 170 3.68 -37.99 29.72
N GLU A 171 3.26 -37.05 30.56
CA GLU A 171 3.42 -37.12 32.02
C GLU A 171 2.44 -38.10 32.68
N GLY A 172 1.23 -38.29 32.12
CA GLY A 172 0.23 -39.23 32.64
C GLY A 172 0.49 -40.72 32.32
N SER A 173 1.54 -41.03 31.55
CA SER A 173 1.90 -42.40 31.15
C SER A 173 3.17 -42.93 31.84
N ARG A 174 3.66 -42.24 32.88
CA ARG A 174 4.80 -42.67 33.71
C ARG A 174 4.36 -42.97 35.13
#